data_AF-A0A1H7Z5N6-F1
#
_entry.id   AF-A0A1H7Z5N6-F1
#
_cell.length_a   1.000
_cell.length_b   1.000
_cell.length_c   1.000
_cell.angle_alpha   90.00
_cell.angle_beta   90.00
_cell.angle_gamma   90.00
#
_symmetry.space_group_name_H-M   'P 1'
#
loop_
_entity.id
_entity.type
_entity.pdbx_description
1 polymer ?
#
loop_
_entity_poly.entity_id
_entity_poly.type
_entity_poly.pdbx_seq_one_letter_code
_entity_poly.pdbx_strand_id
1 'polypeptide(L)' 'MAEIRAPKPLKAYTVLEHDERTGAIYFARHAIVARKAGAAEYGDGELSYVTCNRAPWADRFADTGAVPAAVMVEHG' A
#
# COMPACT_ATOMS: atom_id res chain seq x y z
N MET A 1 -25.39 14.06 21.67
CA MET A 1 -23.93 13.84 21.67
C MET A 1 -23.62 12.89 20.52
N ALA A 2 -22.99 13.36 19.45
CA ALA A 2 -22.58 12.47 18.35
C ALA A 2 -21.28 11.75 18.75
N GLU A 3 -21.23 10.44 18.61
CA GLU A 3 -20.03 9.64 18.86
C GLU A 3 -18.98 9.94 17.79
N ILE A 4 -17.83 10.47 18.21
CA ILE A 4 -16.70 10.71 17.31
C ILE A 4 -16.00 9.36 17.11
N ARG A 5 -16.30 8.68 16.01
CA ARG A 5 -15.67 7.39 15.71
C ARG A 5 -14.21 7.59 15.38
N ALA A 6 -13.33 6.87 16.07
CA ALA A 6 -11.90 6.89 15.78
C ALA A 6 -11.63 6.59 14.29
N PRO A 7 -10.66 7.27 13.66
CA PRO A 7 -10.31 7.00 12.28
C PRO A 7 -9.95 5.52 12.10
N LYS A 8 -10.50 4.86 11.07
CA LYS A 8 -10.15 3.47 10.72
C LYS A 8 -8.62 3.28 10.63
N PRO A 9 -8.06 2.14 11.04
CA PRO A 9 -6.62 1.93 10.92
C PRO A 9 -6.19 1.96 9.43
N LEU A 10 -4.96 2.41 9.20
CA LEU A 10 -4.28 2.21 7.93
C LEU A 10 -3.99 0.73 7.73
N LYS A 11 -3.91 0.32 6.46
CA LYS A 11 -3.66 -1.04 6.02
C LYS A 11 -2.56 -0.99 4.97
N ALA A 12 -1.66 -1.95 4.97
CA ALA A 12 -0.60 -2.07 3.98
C ALA A 12 -1.09 -2.75 2.69
N TYR A 13 -0.70 -2.21 1.55
CA TYR A 13 -1.00 -2.80 0.25
C TYR A 13 0.29 -2.85 -0.56
N THR A 14 0.57 -4.00 -1.15
CA THR A 14 1.60 -4.11 -2.19
C THR A 14 0.99 -3.58 -3.48
N VAL A 15 1.65 -2.62 -4.10
CA VAL A 15 1.31 -2.14 -5.44
C VAL A 15 2.51 -2.37 -6.34
N LEU A 16 2.33 -3.17 -7.40
CA LEU A 16 3.36 -3.53 -8.36
C LEU A 16 2.90 -3.17 -9.77
N GLU A 17 3.77 -2.59 -10.59
CA GLU A 17 3.53 -2.47 -12.03
C GLU A 17 3.68 -3.82 -12.76
N HIS A 18 3.25 -3.88 -14.01
CA HIS A 18 3.07 -5.13 -14.76
C HIS A 18 4.30 -5.65 -15.50
N ASP A 19 5.21 -4.79 -15.94
CA ASP A 19 6.36 -5.10 -16.79
C ASP A 19 7.56 -5.62 -15.99
N GLU A 20 8.07 -4.84 -15.04
CA GLU A 20 9.27 -5.17 -14.25
C GLU A 20 8.93 -5.70 -12.84
N ARG A 21 7.66 -5.64 -12.45
CA ARG A 21 7.16 -5.86 -11.08
C ARG A 21 7.75 -4.88 -10.07
N THR A 22 8.21 -3.71 -10.51
CA THR A 22 8.65 -2.63 -9.65
C THR A 22 7.47 -2.14 -8.80
N GLY A 23 7.72 -1.84 -7.52
CA GLY A 23 6.65 -1.37 -6.65
C GLY A 23 7.04 -1.22 -5.20
N ALA A 24 6.03 -0.95 -4.37
CA ALA A 24 6.22 -0.64 -2.96
C ALA A 24 5.03 -1.05 -2.08
N ILE A 25 5.21 -0.93 -0.77
CA ILE A 25 4.13 -1.00 0.22
C ILE A 25 3.54 0.39 0.42
N TYR A 26 2.23 0.50 0.23
CA TYR A 26 1.46 1.70 0.51
C TYR A 26 0.54 1.50 1.72
N PHE A 27 0.57 2.43 2.66
CA PHE A 27 -0.35 2.45 3.81
C PHE A 27 -1.58 3.30 3.50
N ALA A 28 -2.75 2.66 3.41
CA ALA A 28 -4.00 3.34 3.08
C ALA A 28 -5.20 2.76 3.84
N ARG A 29 -6.29 3.53 3.94
CA ARG A 29 -7.55 3.01 4.52
C ARG A 29 -8.26 2.02 3.59
N HIS A 30 -8.09 2.23 2.28
CA HIS A 30 -8.78 1.50 1.22
C HIS A 30 -7.81 1.14 0.10
N ALA A 31 -7.98 -0.04 -0.49
CA ALA A 31 -7.14 -0.55 -1.58
C ALA A 31 -7.03 0.42 -2.76
N ILE A 32 -8.15 1.06 -3.13
CA ILE A 32 -8.18 2.02 -4.25
C ILE A 32 -7.32 3.26 -4.01
N VAL A 33 -7.13 3.67 -2.75
CA VAL A 33 -6.26 4.81 -2.41
C VAL A 33 -4.80 4.42 -2.61
N ALA A 34 -4.40 3.25 -2.11
CA ALA A 34 -3.06 2.69 -2.37
C ALA A 34 -2.82 2.47 -3.87
N ARG A 35 -3.77 1.88 -4.59
CA ARG A 35 -3.66 1.62 -6.03
C ARG A 35 -3.46 2.90 -6.84
N LYS A 36 -4.21 3.97 -6.52
CA LYS A 36 -4.04 5.28 -7.16
C LYS A 36 -2.66 5.87 -6.90
N ALA A 37 -2.16 5.78 -5.67
CA ALA A 37 -0.83 6.27 -5.33
C ALA A 37 0.25 5.50 -6.10
N GLY A 38 0.23 4.17 -6.08
CA GLY A 38 1.21 3.38 -6.81
C GLY A 38 1.08 3.45 -8.33
N ALA A 39 -0.12 3.63 -8.88
CA ALA A 39 -0.28 3.91 -10.31
C ALA A 39 0.34 5.26 -10.70
N ALA A 40 0.18 6.30 -9.88
CA ALA A 40 0.80 7.59 -10.12
C ALA A 40 2.34 7.54 -10.06
N GLU A 41 2.90 6.60 -9.29
CA GLU A 41 4.36 6.45 -9.13
C GLU A 41 4.98 5.50 -10.16
N TYR A 42 4.31 4.39 -10.49
CA TYR A 42 4.87 3.29 -11.29
C TYR A 42 4.12 2.98 -12.57
N GLY A 43 3.07 3.73 -12.92
CA GLY A 43 2.22 3.42 -14.06
C GLY A 43 1.56 4.63 -14.72
N ASP A 44 2.17 5.81 -14.65
CA ASP A 44 1.66 7.06 -15.26
C ASP A 44 0.20 7.41 -14.89
N GLY A 45 -0.26 6.94 -13.73
CA GLY A 45 -1.63 7.09 -13.25
C GLY A 45 -2.63 6.06 -13.81
N GLU A 46 -2.20 5.14 -14.69
CA GLU A 46 -3.04 4.08 -15.22
C GLU A 46 -3.26 2.97 -14.19
N LEU A 47 -4.49 2.87 -13.69
CA LEU A 47 -4.86 1.88 -12.70
C LEU A 47 -4.77 0.46 -13.25
N SER A 48 -5.03 0.24 -14.54
CA SER A 48 -4.91 -1.08 -15.16
C SER A 48 -3.47 -1.54 -15.33
N TYR A 49 -2.49 -0.64 -15.22
CA TYR A 49 -1.07 -0.97 -15.34
C TYR A 49 -0.44 -1.47 -14.03
N VAL A 50 -1.17 -1.37 -12.91
CA VAL A 50 -0.72 -1.85 -11.61
C VAL A 50 -1.65 -2.89 -10.98
N THR A 51 -1.06 -3.83 -10.26
CA THR A 51 -1.77 -4.70 -9.31
C THR A 51 -1.76 -4.08 -7.91
N CYS A 52 -2.81 -4.31 -7.12
CA CYS A 52 -2.87 -3.85 -5.73
C CYS A 52 -3.45 -4.96 -4.85
N ASN A 53 -2.63 -5.48 -3.94
CA ASN A 53 -2.97 -6.59 -3.06
C ASN A 53 -2.74 -6.21 -1.60
N ARG A 54 -3.52 -6.81 -0.69
CA ARG A 54 -3.31 -6.62 0.75
C ARG A 54 -2.00 -7.28 1.18
N ALA A 55 -1.25 -6.58 2.02
CA ALA A 55 -0.04 -7.08 2.68
C ALA A 55 -0.20 -7.05 4.21
N PRO A 56 -1.01 -7.94 4.83
CA PRO A 56 -1.29 -7.86 6.27
C PRO A 56 -0.04 -7.94 7.15
N TRP A 57 1.00 -8.64 6.70
CA TRP A 57 2.29 -8.72 7.39
C TRP A 57 2.92 -7.35 7.66
N ALA A 58 2.66 -6.37 6.78
CA ALA A 58 3.22 -5.03 6.87
C ALA A 58 2.36 -4.05 7.69
N ASP A 59 1.13 -4.42 8.09
CA ASP A 59 0.23 -3.50 8.82
C ASP A 59 0.87 -2.93 10.09
N ARG A 60 1.76 -3.71 10.74
CA ARG A 60 2.49 -3.28 11.94
C ARG A 60 3.41 -2.08 11.73
N PHE A 61 3.73 -1.74 10.49
CA PHE A 61 4.59 -0.61 10.12
C PHE A 61 3.78 0.62 9.71
N ALA A 62 2.45 0.58 9.81
CA ALA A 62 1.59 1.69 9.41
C ALA A 62 1.84 2.97 10.21
N ASP A 63 2.22 2.84 11.50
CA ASP A 63 2.50 3.98 12.37
C ASP A 63 3.84 4.65 12.03
N THR A 64 4.82 3.90 11.54
CA THR A 64 6.11 4.44 11.08
C THR A 64 6.08 4.88 9.61
N GLY A 65 5.11 4.40 8.85
CA GLY A 65 4.95 4.69 7.42
C GLY A 65 6.00 4.03 6.53
N ALA A 66 6.88 3.19 7.07
CA ALA A 66 7.98 2.58 6.34
C ALA A 66 8.27 1.16 6.84
N VAL A 67 8.48 0.24 5.90
CA VAL A 67 8.92 -1.12 6.16
C VAL A 67 10.45 -1.18 6.03
N PRO A 68 11.19 -1.72 7.01
CA PRO A 68 12.62 -1.92 6.89
C PRO A 68 12.97 -2.80 5.69
N ALA A 69 14.03 -2.46 4.96
CA ALA A 69 14.43 -3.17 3.73
C ALA A 69 14.64 -4.68 3.94
N ALA A 70 15.26 -5.08 5.07
CA ALA A 70 15.44 -6.50 5.39
C ALA A 70 14.11 -7.26 5.53
N VAL A 71 13.08 -6.60 6.07
CA VAL A 71 11.74 -7.19 6.22
C VAL A 71 11.01 -7.24 4.88
N MET A 72 11.20 -6.23 4.01
CA MET A 72 10.70 -6.28 2.63
C MET A 72 11.24 -7.52 1.90
N VAL A 73 12.56 -7.75 1.97
CA VAL A 73 13.23 -8.91 1.34
C VAL A 73 12.71 -10.24 1.87
N GLU A 74 12.42 -10.35 3.17
CA GLU A 74 11.85 -11.57 3.77
C GLU A 74 10.44 -11.89 3.23
N HIS A 75 9.71 -10.87 2.77
CA HIS A 75 8.30 -10.99 2.38
C HIS A 75 8.03 -10.85 0.87
N GLY A 76 9.05 -10.67 0.03
CA GLY A 76 8.96 -10.75 -1.43
C GLY A 76 9.43 -9.50 -2.15
#